data_AF-A0A1H3LXJ8-F1
#
_entry.id   AF-A0A1H3LXJ8-F1
#
_cell.length_a   1.000
_cell.length_b   1.000
_cell.length_c   1.000
_cell.angle_alpha   90.00
_cell.angle_beta   90.00
_cell.angle_gamma   90.00
#
_symmetry.space_group_name_H-M   'P 1'
#
loop_
_entity.id
_entity.type
_entity.pdbx_description
1 polymer ?
#
loop_
_entity_poly.entity_id
_entity_poly.type
_entity_poly.pdbx_seq_one_letter_code
_entity_poly.pdbx_strand_id
1 'polypeptide(L)'
;MGRGRRYLRWESCILGGMSRRVSLFLLAFGVWSWIIWITFVKNLWAGDRSWAADGSPTAFFIVHFVLAVVSFALGSIIGVIGWRGFRRQKTNNG
;
A
#
# COMPACT_ATOMS: atom_id res chain seq x y z
N MET A 1 -38.71 32.90 -11.07
CA MET A 1 -38.04 31.93 -10.16
C MET A 1 -37.36 30.85 -11.00
N GLY A 2 -36.03 30.72 -11.03
CA GLY A 2 -35.36 29.80 -11.96
C GLY A 2 -33.83 29.69 -11.86
N ARG A 3 -33.25 29.62 -10.65
CA ARG A 3 -31.77 29.58 -10.45
C ARG A 3 -31.27 28.38 -9.62
N GLY A 4 -31.95 27.23 -9.65
CA GLY A 4 -31.58 26.07 -8.81
C GLY A 4 -30.79 24.93 -9.48
N ARG A 5 -30.87 24.75 -10.81
CA ARG A 5 -30.41 23.50 -11.47
C ARG A 5 -28.97 23.47 -11.98
N ARG A 6 -28.20 24.56 -11.83
CA ARG A 6 -26.81 24.61 -12.36
C ARG A 6 -25.77 24.03 -11.40
N TYR A 7 -25.98 24.09 -10.09
CA TYR A 7 -24.97 23.65 -9.12
C TYR A 7 -24.78 22.13 -9.09
N LEU A 8 -25.86 21.34 -9.15
CA LEU A 8 -25.82 19.87 -9.10
C LEU A 8 -25.02 19.22 -10.26
N ARG A 9 -24.92 19.87 -11.42
CA ARG A 9 -24.16 19.36 -12.58
C ARG A 9 -22.67 19.73 -12.52
N TRP A 10 -22.33 20.88 -11.97
CA TRP A 10 -20.93 21.32 -11.80
C TRP A 10 -20.20 20.48 -10.74
N GLU A 11 -20.87 20.16 -9.63
CA GLU A 11 -20.33 19.28 -8.58
C GLU A 11 -20.08 17.86 -9.10
N SER A 12 -20.93 17.36 -10.01
CA SER A 12 -20.76 16.04 -10.63
C SER A 12 -19.56 15.96 -11.60
N CYS A 13 -19.20 17.06 -12.28
CA CYS A 13 -17.99 17.13 -13.11
C CYS A 13 -16.70 17.21 -12.27
N ILE A 14 -16.78 17.80 -11.07
CA ILE A 14 -15.65 17.95 -10.14
C ILE A 14 -15.47 16.69 -9.28
N LEU A 15 -16.56 15.99 -8.95
CA LEU A 15 -16.55 14.74 -8.16
C LEU A 15 -16.44 13.47 -9.02
N GLY A 16 -16.69 13.54 -10.33
CA GLY A 16 -16.74 12.39 -11.24
C GLY A 16 -15.39 11.81 -11.67
N GLY A 17 -14.27 12.34 -11.18
CA GLY A 17 -12.99 12.18 -11.87
C GLY A 17 -11.78 11.77 -11.05
N MET A 18 -11.88 11.36 -9.79
CA MET A 18 -10.75 10.63 -9.18
C MET A 18 -10.73 9.20 -9.71
N SER A 19 -10.09 9.11 -10.87
CA SER A 19 -9.93 8.00 -11.79
C SER A 19 -9.97 6.66 -11.07
N ARG A 20 -11.02 5.87 -11.33
CA ARG A 20 -11.08 4.44 -10.96
C ARG A 20 -9.77 3.72 -11.30
N ARG A 21 -9.07 4.16 -12.35
CA ARG A 21 -7.75 3.64 -12.77
C ARG A 21 -6.64 3.94 -11.76
N VAL A 22 -6.63 5.13 -11.15
CA VAL A 22 -5.65 5.50 -10.11
C VAL A 22 -5.88 4.68 -8.84
N SER A 23 -7.13 4.49 -8.43
CA SER A 23 -7.42 3.65 -7.25
C SER A 23 -7.03 2.19 -7.48
N LEU A 24 -7.26 1.66 -8.69
CA LEU A 24 -6.84 0.31 -9.08
C LEU A 24 -5.31 0.19 -9.20
N PHE A 25 -4.65 1.23 -9.72
CA PHE A 25 -3.19 1.32 -9.76
C PHE A 25 -2.60 1.31 -8.35
N LEU A 26 -3.15 2.06 -7.40
CA LEU A 26 -2.68 2.07 -6.01
C LEU A 26 -2.89 0.71 -5.32
N LEU A 27 -4.02 0.04 -5.57
CA LEU A 27 -4.26 -1.32 -5.09
C LEU A 27 -3.26 -2.31 -5.67
N ALA A 28 -3.09 -2.32 -7.00
CA ALA A 28 -2.13 -3.18 -7.68
C ALA A 28 -0.70 -2.90 -7.22
N PHE A 29 -0.33 -1.62 -7.07
CA PHE A 29 0.97 -1.19 -6.58
C PHE A 29 1.21 -1.64 -5.14
N GLY A 30 0.20 -1.56 -4.27
CA GLY A 30 0.28 -2.08 -2.91
C GLY A 30 0.53 -3.59 -2.87
N VAL A 31 -0.26 -4.36 -3.63
CA VAL A 31 -0.09 -5.82 -3.75
C VAL A 31 1.27 -6.18 -4.35
N TRP A 32 1.68 -5.48 -5.41
CA TRP A 32 2.98 -5.66 -6.06
C TRP A 32 4.14 -5.35 -5.11
N SER A 33 4.05 -4.25 -4.37
CA SER A 33 5.04 -3.88 -3.35
C SER A 33 5.16 -4.98 -2.31
N TRP A 34 4.03 -5.55 -1.86
CA TRP A 34 4.00 -6.70 -0.96
C TRP A 34 4.78 -7.91 -1.52
N ILE A 35 4.56 -8.24 -2.81
CA ILE A 35 5.27 -9.34 -3.49
C ILE A 35 6.78 -9.07 -3.53
N ILE A 36 7.20 -7.84 -3.85
CA ILE A 36 8.62 -7.46 -3.91
C ILE A 36 9.29 -7.67 -2.55
N TRP A 37 8.68 -7.22 -1.46
CA TRP A 37 9.25 -7.37 -0.12
C TRP A 37 9.38 -8.84 0.31
N ILE A 38 8.36 -9.67 0.06
CA ILE A 38 8.41 -11.11 0.33
C ILE A 38 9.54 -11.77 -0.48
N THR A 39 9.64 -11.43 -1.76
CA THR A 39 10.65 -11.99 -2.66
C THR A 39 12.07 -11.54 -2.25
N PHE A 40 12.23 -10.28 -1.87
CA PHE A 40 13.48 -9.74 -1.34
C PHE A 40 13.92 -10.48 -0.08
N VAL A 41 13.01 -10.68 0.87
CA VAL A 41 13.30 -11.43 2.11
C VAL A 41 13.71 -12.88 1.79
N LYS A 42 13.03 -13.55 0.87
CA LYS A 42 13.41 -14.91 0.42
C LYS A 42 14.80 -14.94 -0.22
N ASN A 43 15.10 -13.99 -1.09
CA ASN A 43 16.41 -13.88 -1.74
C ASN A 43 17.51 -13.48 -0.75
N LEU A 44 17.19 -12.65 0.24
CA LEU A 44 18.08 -12.32 1.33
C LEU A 44 18.40 -13.58 2.12
N TRP A 45 17.38 -14.38 2.47
CA TRP A 45 17.58 -15.66 3.18
C TRP A 45 18.38 -16.68 2.39
N ALA A 46 18.21 -16.74 1.06
CA ALA A 46 18.93 -17.68 0.20
C ALA A 46 20.30 -17.15 -0.27
N GLY A 47 20.67 -15.91 0.08
CA GLY A 47 21.89 -15.28 -0.42
C GLY A 47 23.14 -15.73 0.34
N ASP A 48 24.20 -16.06 -0.38
CA ASP A 48 25.49 -16.47 0.20
C ASP A 48 26.11 -15.42 1.14
N ARG A 49 25.78 -14.13 0.94
CA ARG A 49 26.25 -13.01 1.78
C ARG A 49 25.50 -12.89 3.12
N SER A 50 24.41 -13.62 3.28
CA SER A 50 23.57 -13.57 4.46
C SER A 50 24.02 -14.53 5.55
N TRP A 51 24.80 -15.53 5.17
CA TRP A 51 25.33 -16.55 6.05
C TRP A 51 26.85 -16.48 6.03
N ALA A 52 27.46 -16.46 7.21
CA ALA A 52 28.89 -16.65 7.33
C ALA A 52 29.25 -18.14 7.08
N ALA A 53 30.54 -18.43 6.90
CA ALA A 53 31.02 -19.79 6.63
C ALA A 53 30.72 -20.80 7.75
N ASP A 54 30.46 -20.30 8.97
CA ASP A 54 30.04 -21.08 10.13
C ASP A 54 28.50 -21.25 10.23
N GLY A 55 27.75 -20.71 9.28
CA GLY A 55 26.29 -20.72 9.26
C GLY A 55 25.63 -19.66 10.14
N SER A 56 26.41 -18.75 10.76
CA SER A 56 25.84 -17.66 11.56
C SER A 56 25.25 -16.55 10.65
N PRO A 57 24.15 -15.90 11.08
CA PRO A 57 23.58 -14.79 10.33
C PRO A 57 24.52 -13.59 10.35
N THR A 58 24.83 -13.04 9.17
CA THR A 58 25.70 -11.86 9.07
C THR A 58 24.98 -10.59 9.55
N ALA A 59 25.73 -9.58 9.96
CA ALA A 59 25.17 -8.25 10.27
C ALA A 59 24.40 -7.67 9.06
N PHE A 60 24.86 -7.95 7.84
CA PHE A 60 24.15 -7.59 6.60
C PHE A 60 22.74 -8.21 6.57
N PHE A 61 22.63 -9.51 6.82
CA PHE A 61 21.34 -10.20 6.89
C PHE A 61 20.44 -9.61 7.96
N ILE A 62 20.93 -9.49 9.20
CA ILE A 62 20.12 -9.05 10.34
C ILE A 62 19.56 -7.64 10.09
N VAL A 63 20.40 -6.69 9.71
CA VAL A 63 19.97 -5.29 9.50
C VAL A 63 18.94 -5.20 8.37
N HIS A 64 19.20 -5.83 7.23
CA HIS A 64 18.29 -5.77 6.08
C HIS A 64 16.98 -6.52 6.34
N PHE A 65 17.04 -7.66 7.02
CA PHE A 65 15.85 -8.43 7.38
C PHE A 65 14.96 -7.65 8.35
N VAL A 66 15.54 -7.08 9.42
CA VAL A 66 14.80 -6.27 10.39
C VAL A 66 14.20 -5.03 9.73
N LEU A 67 14.99 -4.29 8.94
CA LEU A 67 14.50 -3.12 8.19
C LEU A 67 13.36 -3.48 7.25
N ALA A 68 13.47 -4.59 6.51
CA ALA A 68 12.44 -5.06 5.60
C ALA A 68 11.14 -5.42 6.34
N VAL A 69 11.24 -6.20 7.43
CA VAL A 69 10.07 -6.63 8.21
C VAL A 69 9.38 -5.44 8.87
N VAL A 70 10.12 -4.54 9.51
CA VAL A 70 9.55 -3.34 10.16
C VAL A 70 8.88 -2.43 9.14
N SER A 71 9.56 -2.14 8.02
CA SER A 71 8.99 -1.28 6.96
C SER A 71 7.73 -1.89 6.36
N PHE A 72 7.74 -3.20 6.13
CA PHE A 72 6.59 -3.94 5.62
C PHE A 72 5.41 -3.91 6.61
N ALA A 73 5.67 -4.12 7.90
CA ALA A 73 4.64 -4.08 8.94
C ALA A 73 4.00 -2.69 9.04
N LEU A 74 4.81 -1.63 9.09
CA LEU A 74 4.33 -0.25 9.13
C LEU A 74 3.52 0.10 7.87
N GLY A 75 4.03 -0.24 6.68
CA GLY A 75 3.32 -0.05 5.42
C GLY A 75 1.99 -0.79 5.37
N SER A 76 1.94 -2.02 5.89
CA SER A 76 0.71 -2.82 5.97
C SER A 76 -0.32 -2.21 6.93
N ILE A 77 0.13 -1.72 8.10
CA ILE A 77 -0.73 -1.03 9.08
C ILE A 77 -1.33 0.24 8.46
N ILE A 78 -0.50 1.07 7.83
CA ILE A 78 -0.96 2.29 7.14
C ILE A 78 -1.95 1.94 6.02
N GLY A 79 -1.67 0.90 5.23
CA GLY A 79 -2.57 0.40 4.19
C GLY A 79 -3.92 -0.06 4.74
N VAL A 80 -3.93 -0.80 5.86
CA VAL A 80 -5.15 -1.26 6.52
C VAL A 80 -5.95 -0.10 7.12
N ILE A 81 -5.29 0.86 7.74
CA ILE A 81 -5.94 2.06 8.30
C ILE A 81 -6.53 2.91 7.16
N GLY A 82 -5.78 3.14 6.08
CA GLY A 82 -6.25 3.84 4.89
C GLY A 82 -7.46 3.15 4.25
N TRP A 83 -7.43 1.82 4.13
CA TRP A 83 -8.56 1.03 3.64
C TRP A 83 -9.80 1.15 4.54
N ARG A 84 -9.61 1.09 5.87
CA ARG A 84 -10.70 1.26 6.85
C ARG A 84 -11.28 2.68 6.83
N GLY A 85 -10.46 3.71 6.64
CA GLY A 85 -10.90 5.10 6.44
C GLY A 85 -11.75 5.24 5.19
N PHE A 86 -11.31 4.66 4.07
CA PHE A 86 -12.06 4.67 2.81
C PHE A 86 -13.40 3.92 2.91
N ARG A 87 -13.47 2.81 3.66
CA ARG A 87 -14.73 2.07 3.87
C ARG A 87 -15.74 2.82 4.75
N ARG A 88 -15.29 3.65 5.72
CA ARG A 88 -16.21 4.42 6.58
C ARG A 88 -16.89 5.59 5.86
N GLN A 89 -16.33 6.07 4.75
CA GLN A 89 -16.97 7.10 3.92
C GLN A 89 -18.09 6.55 3.01
N LYS A 90 -18.31 5.22 2.97
CA LYS A 90 -19.35 4.57 2.18
C LYS A 90 -20.64 4.25 2.97
N THR A 91 -20.91 4.90 4.10
CA THR A 91 -22.12 4.65 4.92
C THR A 91 -22.83 5.91 5.43
N ASN A 92 -22.90 6.98 4.64
CA ASN A 92 -23.77 8.14 4.91
C ASN A 92 -24.69 8.41 3.71
N ASN A 93 -25.39 7.39 3.21
CA ASN A 93 -26.46 7.50 2.21
C ASN A 93 -27.53 6.43 2.49
N GLY A 94 -28.11 6.48 3.69
CA GLY A 94 -29.35 5.77 4.03
C GLY A 94 -30.37 6.81 4.45
#